data_AF-A0A1F4QT66-F1
#
_entry.id   AF-A0A1F4QT66-F1
#
_cell.length_a   1.000
_cell.length_b   1.000
_cell.length_c   1.000
_cell.angle_alpha   90.00
_cell.angle_beta   90.00
_cell.angle_gamma   90.00
#
_symmetry.space_group_name_H-M   'P 1'
#
loop_
_entity.id
_entity.type
_entity.pdbx_description
1 polymer ?
#
loop_
_entity_poly.entity_id
_entity_poly.type
_entity_poly.pdbx_seq_one_letter_code
_entity_poly.pdbx_strand_id
1 'polypeptide(L)'
;MDVLLSLESLLRNLQAGIKSVGMYPPTHPSTAKFFTRAVEDLETILREQDSLVLGVVDHALLARGIPFVGAEAVALAFAHRLEERGIGSLEFLRGCRSEDVSQCVQVLGMAPEAFKPLGRLEEILVQRGVQAIRLSSQVLTMGDGEGEVGEGSGAGTGGLGGEPTGMGRALTVYHEAVGSAKRILSETRMGKIPSLAEAQTTVAGLMDGVFHDQNAMLALTMIKSYDEYLFNHSVNVGVLCIALGQSLGLDSETLKEVGLGALLHDIGKVNWPEELYQKPRGLSDEEWAQVQRHPLDGAEIVKKMGSVSQATLDVVLEHHLRYDRKGYPVIDPDKDPSFFGMIAQLADAYDAITTVRTYQNAFEPSKAVARMQTLAGTVFDPKLLEAFVRMVGIYPVGSLVRLSSGELALVVKANPADSSRPIVRLLFDRTGRRLAEERDVDLTERDPGAGQPKRSIVMAVDPATKNFDVARYLAAQGQGEAGAALPSTG
;
A
#
# COMPACT_ATOMS: atom_id res chain seq x y z
N MET A 1 3.26 -14.40 -22.49
CA MET A 1 2.81 -15.62 -21.78
C MET A 1 4.01 -16.52 -21.44
N ASP A 2 4.98 -16.69 -22.37
CA ASP A 2 6.20 -17.50 -22.14
C ASP A 2 7.08 -17.02 -20.96
N VAL A 3 7.38 -15.71 -20.88
CA VAL A 3 8.36 -15.18 -19.90
C VAL A 3 7.96 -15.39 -18.44
N LEU A 4 6.66 -15.29 -18.11
CA LEU A 4 6.17 -15.49 -16.74
C LEU A 4 6.24 -16.98 -16.34
N LEU A 5 5.93 -17.88 -17.27
CA LEU A 5 6.06 -19.33 -17.07
C LEU A 5 7.54 -19.75 -16.92
N SER A 6 8.43 -19.18 -17.73
CA SER A 6 9.89 -19.39 -17.60
C SER A 6 10.43 -18.84 -16.27
N LEU A 7 9.90 -17.72 -15.77
CA LEU A 7 10.31 -17.16 -14.48
C LEU A 7 9.84 -18.02 -13.30
N GLU A 8 8.61 -18.53 -13.34
CA GLU A 8 8.15 -19.53 -12.36
C GLU A 8 8.99 -20.81 -12.41
N SER A 9 9.28 -21.33 -13.61
CA SER A 9 10.13 -22.50 -13.81
C SER A 9 11.54 -22.27 -13.26
N LEU A 10 12.13 -21.11 -13.55
CA LEU A 10 13.45 -20.71 -13.06
C LEU A 10 13.52 -20.77 -11.53
N LEU A 11 12.57 -20.16 -10.83
CA LEU A 11 12.56 -20.14 -9.36
C LEU A 11 12.40 -21.54 -8.77
N ARG A 12 11.54 -22.38 -9.36
CA ARG A 12 11.40 -23.78 -8.95
C ARG A 12 12.70 -24.56 -9.15
N ASN A 13 13.38 -24.37 -10.28
CA ASN A 13 14.65 -25.03 -10.58
C ASN A 13 15.78 -24.54 -9.67
N LEU A 14 15.87 -23.25 -9.36
CA LEU A 14 16.84 -22.69 -8.40
C LEU A 14 16.62 -23.28 -7.00
N GLN A 15 15.39 -23.30 -6.50
CA GLN A 15 15.09 -23.90 -5.19
C GLN A 15 15.32 -25.41 -5.13
N ALA A 16 14.94 -26.14 -6.18
CA ALA A 16 15.18 -27.57 -6.26
C ALA A 16 16.68 -27.87 -6.32
N GLY A 17 17.45 -27.06 -7.05
CA GLY A 17 18.91 -27.09 -7.07
C GLY A 17 19.50 -26.90 -5.67
N ILE A 18 19.04 -25.88 -4.93
CA ILE A 18 19.50 -25.57 -3.57
C ILE A 18 19.26 -26.76 -2.62
N LYS A 19 18.10 -27.41 -2.70
CA LYS A 19 17.81 -28.61 -1.90
C LYS A 19 18.68 -29.80 -2.33
N SER A 20 18.92 -29.96 -3.64
CA SER A 20 19.65 -31.10 -4.21
C SER A 20 21.15 -31.04 -3.92
N VAL A 21 21.77 -29.85 -3.90
CA VAL A 21 23.21 -29.71 -3.57
C VAL A 21 23.55 -30.08 -2.13
N GLY A 22 22.55 -30.07 -1.23
CA GLY A 22 22.70 -30.59 0.13
C GLY A 22 22.73 -32.13 0.20
N MET A 23 22.32 -32.82 -0.86
CA MET A 23 22.18 -34.29 -0.90
C MET A 23 23.17 -34.96 -1.87
N TYR A 24 23.51 -34.31 -2.99
CA TYR A 24 24.36 -34.86 -4.04
C TYR A 24 25.35 -33.80 -4.55
N PRO A 25 26.55 -34.20 -5.03
CA PRO A 25 27.50 -33.26 -5.59
C PRO A 25 26.90 -32.55 -6.83
N PRO A 26 27.32 -31.29 -7.13
CA PRO A 26 26.75 -30.50 -8.23
C PRO A 26 26.86 -31.14 -9.62
N THR A 27 27.84 -32.02 -9.82
CA THR A 27 28.06 -32.78 -11.07
C THR A 27 27.14 -33.99 -11.22
N HIS A 28 26.41 -34.38 -10.17
CA HIS A 28 25.50 -35.52 -10.22
C HIS A 28 24.30 -35.23 -11.13
N PRO A 29 23.85 -36.15 -12.01
CA PRO A 29 22.76 -35.90 -12.95
C PRO A 29 21.46 -35.40 -12.31
N SER A 30 21.13 -35.89 -11.10
CA SER A 30 19.95 -35.44 -10.34
C SER A 30 20.02 -33.99 -9.87
N THR A 31 21.21 -33.41 -9.77
CA THR A 31 21.42 -32.00 -9.39
C THR A 31 21.68 -31.14 -10.63
N ALA A 32 22.54 -31.59 -11.54
CA ALA A 32 22.93 -30.88 -12.75
C ALA A 32 21.73 -30.50 -13.65
N LYS A 33 20.70 -31.38 -13.71
CA LYS A 33 19.47 -31.12 -14.49
C LYS A 33 18.75 -29.82 -14.11
N PHE A 34 18.83 -29.39 -12.84
CA PHE A 34 18.18 -28.16 -12.39
C PHE A 34 18.95 -26.92 -12.89
N PHE A 35 20.28 -27.00 -12.96
CA PHE A 35 21.10 -25.91 -13.49
C PHE A 35 20.93 -25.76 -14.99
N THR A 36 20.87 -26.88 -15.73
CA THR A 36 20.58 -26.85 -17.18
C THR A 36 19.23 -26.20 -17.46
N ARG A 37 18.16 -26.60 -16.75
CA ARG A 37 16.83 -26.02 -16.93
C ARG A 37 16.76 -24.55 -16.53
N ALA A 38 17.44 -24.16 -15.45
CA ALA A 38 17.52 -22.75 -15.06
C ALA A 38 18.19 -21.88 -16.13
N VAL A 39 19.21 -22.41 -16.84
CA VAL A 39 19.82 -21.71 -17.98
C VAL A 39 18.86 -21.60 -19.15
N GLU A 40 18.14 -22.67 -19.51
CA GLU A 40 17.11 -22.63 -20.58
C GLU A 40 16.02 -21.59 -20.29
N ASP A 41 15.59 -21.50 -19.02
CA ASP A 41 14.63 -20.49 -18.56
C ASP A 41 15.24 -19.06 -18.66
N LEU A 42 16.49 -18.88 -18.22
CA LEU A 42 17.20 -17.60 -18.32
C LEU A 42 17.42 -17.16 -19.78
N GLU A 43 17.77 -18.07 -20.69
CA GLU A 43 17.91 -17.77 -22.13
C GLU A 43 16.58 -17.31 -22.73
N THR A 44 15.46 -17.88 -22.26
CA THR A 44 14.12 -17.48 -22.68
C THR A 44 13.76 -16.08 -22.15
N ILE A 45 14.03 -15.81 -20.87
CA ILE A 45 13.75 -14.51 -20.22
C ILE A 45 14.63 -13.39 -20.79
N LEU A 46 15.92 -13.67 -20.98
CA LEU A 46 16.93 -12.69 -21.40
C LEU A 46 16.95 -12.46 -22.92
N ARG A 47 16.09 -13.12 -23.70
CA ARG A 47 16.00 -12.89 -25.16
C ARG A 47 15.68 -11.44 -25.50
N GLU A 48 14.82 -10.81 -24.70
CA GLU A 48 14.34 -9.44 -24.89
C GLU A 48 14.94 -8.45 -23.88
N GLN A 49 15.83 -8.89 -22.97
CA GLN A 49 16.37 -8.08 -21.88
C GLN A 49 17.87 -8.29 -21.69
N ASP A 50 18.59 -7.28 -21.20
CA ASP A 50 20.04 -7.39 -20.98
C ASP A 50 20.39 -8.11 -19.66
N SER A 51 19.51 -8.01 -18.65
CA SER A 51 19.64 -8.73 -17.39
C SER A 51 18.28 -9.02 -16.74
N LEU A 52 18.27 -9.97 -15.80
CA LEU A 52 17.15 -10.30 -14.93
C LEU A 52 17.57 -10.02 -13.49
N VAL A 53 16.97 -9.02 -12.86
CA VAL A 53 17.17 -8.72 -11.45
C VAL A 53 16.05 -9.36 -10.62
N LEU A 54 16.44 -10.18 -9.67
CA LEU A 54 15.59 -10.71 -8.59
C LEU A 54 15.95 -9.98 -7.29
N GLY A 55 15.13 -8.99 -6.91
CA GLY A 55 15.29 -8.24 -5.66
C GLY A 55 14.47 -8.87 -4.54
N VAL A 56 14.80 -8.54 -3.29
CA VAL A 56 13.94 -8.86 -2.15
C VAL A 56 13.67 -7.60 -1.35
N VAL A 57 12.39 -7.35 -1.11
CA VAL A 57 11.87 -6.26 -0.30
C VAL A 57 10.79 -6.86 0.59
N ASP A 58 10.95 -6.74 1.91
CA ASP A 58 9.97 -7.15 2.93
C ASP A 58 9.41 -8.56 2.70
N HIS A 59 10.30 -9.54 2.58
CA HIS A 59 10.02 -10.96 2.34
C HIS A 59 9.38 -11.28 0.98
N ALA A 60 9.15 -10.28 0.13
CA ALA A 60 8.61 -10.45 -1.21
C ALA A 60 9.74 -10.49 -2.25
N LEU A 61 9.67 -11.47 -3.16
CA LEU A 61 10.56 -11.52 -4.30
C LEU A 61 10.08 -10.53 -5.36
N LEU A 62 10.92 -9.56 -5.69
CA LEU A 62 10.74 -8.68 -6.84
C LEU A 62 11.42 -9.31 -8.05
N ALA A 63 10.73 -9.45 -9.17
CA ALA A 63 11.35 -9.76 -10.45
C ALA A 63 11.25 -8.52 -11.33
N ARG A 64 12.40 -8.01 -11.80
CA ARG A 64 12.50 -6.80 -12.61
C ARG A 64 11.92 -5.55 -11.91
N GLY A 65 12.09 -5.47 -10.59
CA GLY A 65 11.61 -4.35 -9.77
C GLY A 65 10.10 -4.34 -9.49
N ILE A 66 9.39 -5.45 -9.77
CA ILE A 66 7.95 -5.61 -9.49
C ILE A 66 7.75 -6.87 -8.65
N PRO A 67 6.82 -6.88 -7.67
CA PRO A 67 6.48 -8.10 -6.93
C PRO A 67 6.13 -9.26 -7.87
N PHE A 68 6.78 -10.38 -7.65
CA PHE A 68 6.55 -11.57 -8.46
C PHE A 68 5.22 -12.23 -8.06
N VAL A 69 4.27 -12.24 -9.00
CA VAL A 69 2.95 -12.85 -8.83
C VAL A 69 2.90 -14.16 -9.62
N GLY A 70 3.32 -15.23 -8.95
CA GLY A 70 3.37 -16.61 -9.47
C GLY A 70 4.06 -17.53 -8.47
N ALA A 71 3.58 -18.77 -8.30
CA ALA A 71 4.19 -19.76 -7.41
C ALA A 71 4.59 -19.22 -6.01
N GLU A 72 3.67 -18.59 -5.27
CA GLU A 72 3.97 -17.72 -4.12
C GLU A 72 4.81 -18.42 -3.04
N ALA A 73 4.52 -19.69 -2.75
CA ALA A 73 5.27 -20.46 -1.76
C ALA A 73 6.76 -20.65 -2.15
N VAL A 74 7.04 -20.77 -3.45
CA VAL A 74 8.41 -20.90 -3.98
C VAL A 74 9.09 -19.54 -3.98
N ALA A 75 8.38 -18.48 -4.39
CA ALA A 75 8.91 -17.13 -4.39
C ALA A 75 9.27 -16.64 -2.97
N LEU A 76 8.36 -16.83 -2.00
CA LEU A 76 8.55 -16.47 -0.60
C LEU A 76 9.75 -17.22 0.03
N ALA A 77 9.83 -18.54 -0.19
CA ALA A 77 10.95 -19.32 0.33
C ALA A 77 12.30 -18.96 -0.33
N PHE A 78 12.28 -18.38 -1.53
CA PHE A 78 13.49 -17.89 -2.21
C PHE A 78 13.87 -16.50 -1.68
N ALA A 79 12.89 -15.60 -1.50
CA ALA A 79 13.07 -14.29 -0.90
C ALA A 79 13.67 -14.37 0.51
N HIS A 80 13.03 -15.14 1.40
CA HIS A 80 13.52 -15.37 2.77
C HIS A 80 14.97 -15.88 2.80
N ARG A 81 15.33 -16.74 1.85
CA ARG A 81 16.68 -17.29 1.75
C ARG A 81 17.72 -16.23 1.40
N LEU A 82 17.38 -15.27 0.54
CA LEU A 82 18.26 -14.15 0.19
C LEU A 82 18.40 -13.19 1.37
N GLU A 83 17.32 -12.89 2.09
CA GLU A 83 17.33 -12.00 3.27
C GLU A 83 18.13 -12.55 4.45
N GLU A 84 17.96 -13.84 4.79
CA GLU A 84 18.79 -14.51 5.82
C GLU A 84 20.30 -14.41 5.55
N ARG A 85 20.66 -14.15 4.29
CA ARG A 85 22.03 -14.08 3.79
C ARG A 85 22.48 -12.65 3.51
N GLY A 86 21.65 -11.65 3.83
CA GLY A 86 21.93 -10.24 3.60
C GLY A 86 22.02 -9.86 2.12
N ILE A 87 21.35 -10.61 1.24
CA ILE A 87 21.30 -10.36 -0.21
C ILE A 87 20.01 -9.60 -0.51
N GLY A 88 20.14 -8.34 -0.90
CA GLY A 88 19.02 -7.48 -1.32
C GLY A 88 18.63 -7.69 -2.79
N SER A 89 19.57 -8.10 -3.65
CA SER A 89 19.25 -8.48 -5.03
C SER A 89 20.26 -9.46 -5.66
N LEU A 90 19.76 -10.22 -6.65
CA LEU A 90 20.46 -11.19 -7.47
C LEU A 90 20.20 -10.86 -8.95
N GLU A 91 21.23 -10.44 -9.67
CA GLU A 91 21.15 -10.10 -11.09
C GLU A 91 21.79 -11.20 -11.96
N PHE A 92 21.05 -11.68 -12.96
CA PHE A 92 21.55 -12.59 -13.99
C PHE A 92 21.78 -11.84 -15.29
N LEU A 93 22.98 -11.92 -15.84
CA LEU A 93 23.36 -11.33 -17.13
C LEU A 93 23.24 -12.35 -18.27
N ARG A 94 23.16 -11.85 -19.51
CA ARG A 94 23.26 -12.70 -20.71
C ARG A 94 24.54 -13.52 -20.71
N GLY A 95 24.45 -14.76 -21.19
CA GLY A 95 25.58 -15.69 -21.26
C GLY A 95 25.82 -16.49 -19.97
N CYS A 96 24.88 -16.47 -19.02
CA CYS A 96 24.92 -17.32 -17.82
C CYS A 96 24.95 -18.81 -18.18
N ARG A 97 25.96 -19.55 -17.69
CA ARG A 97 26.13 -20.98 -17.94
C ARG A 97 25.67 -21.81 -16.74
N SER A 98 25.50 -23.12 -16.95
CA SER A 98 25.05 -24.03 -15.89
C SER A 98 26.04 -24.08 -14.72
N GLU A 99 27.34 -23.87 -14.99
CA GLU A 99 28.37 -23.75 -13.97
C GLU A 99 28.21 -22.48 -13.12
N ASP A 100 27.83 -21.36 -13.73
CA ASP A 100 27.57 -20.09 -13.02
C ASP A 100 26.37 -20.23 -12.07
N VAL A 101 25.26 -20.81 -12.57
CA VAL A 101 24.07 -21.12 -11.75
C VAL A 101 24.41 -22.10 -10.63
N SER A 102 25.24 -23.11 -10.92
CA SER A 102 25.66 -24.09 -9.93
C SER A 102 26.43 -23.47 -8.77
N GLN A 103 27.37 -22.57 -9.07
CA GLN A 103 28.15 -21.87 -8.03
C GLN A 103 27.25 -20.93 -7.20
N CYS A 104 26.35 -20.19 -7.85
CA CYS A 104 25.36 -19.36 -7.15
C CYS A 104 24.48 -20.18 -6.21
N VAL A 105 23.92 -21.29 -6.70
CA VAL A 105 23.06 -22.17 -5.90
C VAL A 105 23.80 -22.80 -4.72
N GLN A 106 25.08 -23.16 -4.89
CA GLN A 106 25.90 -23.65 -3.78
C GLN A 106 26.08 -22.58 -2.69
N VAL A 107 26.32 -21.32 -3.06
CA VAL A 107 26.41 -20.20 -2.11
C VAL A 107 25.07 -20.00 -1.38
N LEU A 108 23.94 -20.02 -2.10
CA LEU A 108 22.60 -19.92 -1.50
C LEU A 108 22.21 -21.14 -0.65
N GLY A 109 22.86 -22.28 -0.86
CA GLY A 109 22.65 -23.51 -0.09
C GLY A 109 23.43 -23.60 1.22
N MET A 110 24.44 -22.76 1.42
CA MET A 110 25.23 -22.73 2.66
C MET A 110 24.40 -22.17 3.84
N ALA A 111 24.70 -22.63 5.05
CA ALA A 111 24.06 -22.16 6.29
C ALA A 111 24.51 -20.72 6.64
N PRO A 112 23.63 -19.85 7.17
CA PRO A 112 23.95 -18.47 7.54
C PRO A 112 25.23 -18.31 8.40
N GLU A 113 25.49 -19.26 9.28
CA GLU A 113 26.63 -19.27 10.20
C GLU A 113 27.96 -19.55 9.50
N ALA A 114 27.92 -20.25 8.35
CA ALA A 114 29.10 -20.56 7.55
C ALA A 114 29.67 -19.33 6.81
N PHE A 115 28.95 -18.20 6.77
CA PHE A 115 29.35 -16.98 6.05
C PHE A 115 30.18 -16.01 6.90
N LYS A 116 30.05 -16.04 8.23
CA LYS A 116 30.78 -15.13 9.14
C LYS A 116 32.31 -15.09 8.92
N PRO A 117 33.01 -16.18 8.57
CA PRO A 117 34.44 -16.15 8.29
C PRO A 117 34.83 -15.90 6.82
N LEU A 118 33.86 -15.83 5.87
CA LEU A 118 34.14 -15.87 4.42
C LEU A 118 34.10 -14.50 3.71
N GLY A 119 33.71 -13.41 4.37
CA GLY A 119 33.62 -12.08 3.75
C GLY A 119 32.29 -11.84 3.01
N ARG A 120 32.26 -10.85 2.10
CA ARG A 120 31.03 -10.51 1.34
C ARG A 120 30.73 -11.61 0.30
N LEU A 121 29.48 -12.06 0.24
CA LEU A 121 29.04 -13.14 -0.67
C LEU A 121 29.33 -12.84 -2.15
N GLU A 122 29.28 -11.56 -2.50
CA GLU A 122 29.65 -10.99 -3.80
C GLU A 122 31.08 -11.36 -4.19
N GLU A 123 32.02 -11.25 -3.25
CA GLU A 123 33.45 -11.54 -3.47
C GLU A 123 33.70 -13.04 -3.66
N ILE A 124 32.89 -13.90 -3.02
CA ILE A 124 32.98 -15.36 -3.15
C ILE A 124 32.62 -15.82 -4.57
N LEU A 125 31.58 -15.23 -5.17
CA LEU A 125 31.21 -15.57 -6.56
C LEU A 125 32.28 -15.10 -7.55
N VAL A 126 32.85 -13.91 -7.33
CA VAL A 126 33.95 -13.38 -8.17
C VAL A 126 35.19 -14.26 -8.06
N GLN A 127 35.58 -14.69 -6.85
CA GLN A 127 36.73 -15.59 -6.63
C GLN A 127 36.52 -16.97 -7.27
N ARG A 128 35.26 -17.42 -7.40
CA ARG A 128 34.87 -18.66 -8.09
C ARG A 128 34.74 -18.48 -9.61
N GLY A 129 35.07 -17.31 -10.14
CA GLY A 129 35.06 -17.02 -11.58
C GLY A 129 33.68 -16.75 -12.17
N VAL A 130 32.65 -16.51 -11.34
CA VAL A 130 31.30 -16.21 -11.80
C VAL A 130 31.19 -14.73 -12.16
N GLN A 131 30.97 -14.43 -13.44
CA GLN A 131 30.83 -13.05 -13.95
C GLN A 131 29.42 -12.73 -14.44
N ALA A 132 28.63 -13.75 -14.78
CA ALA A 132 27.28 -13.61 -15.32
C ALA A 132 26.20 -13.51 -14.23
N ILE A 133 26.57 -13.56 -12.95
CA ILE A 133 25.66 -13.43 -11.80
C ILE A 133 26.26 -12.44 -10.82
N ARG A 134 25.48 -11.43 -10.43
CA ARG A 134 25.88 -10.40 -9.45
C ARG A 134 24.96 -10.45 -8.25
N LEU A 135 25.54 -10.28 -7.08
CA LEU A 135 24.82 -10.10 -5.82
C LEU A 135 24.95 -8.64 -5.39
N SER A 136 23.95 -8.14 -4.67
CA SER A 136 24.04 -6.85 -3.99
C SER A 136 23.28 -6.92 -2.67
N SER A 137 23.82 -6.27 -1.65
CA SER A 137 23.11 -6.00 -0.38
C SER A 137 22.00 -4.96 -0.53
N GLN A 138 22.02 -4.16 -1.61
CA GLN A 138 20.98 -3.19 -1.94
C GLN A 138 19.98 -3.77 -2.94
N VAL A 139 18.74 -3.29 -2.85
CA VAL A 139 17.68 -3.64 -3.81
C VAL A 139 17.92 -2.83 -5.08
N LEU A 140 18.56 -3.44 -6.07
CA LEU A 140 18.78 -2.80 -7.36
C LEU A 140 17.43 -2.69 -8.08
N THR A 141 16.95 -1.46 -8.23
CA THR A 141 15.81 -1.18 -9.11
C THR A 141 16.35 -0.94 -10.52
N MET A 142 15.61 -1.36 -11.54
CA MET A 142 15.99 -1.12 -12.94
C MET A 142 16.08 0.39 -13.18
N GLY A 143 17.30 0.94 -13.09
CA GLY A 143 17.58 2.38 -13.08
C GLY A 143 18.90 2.76 -12.39
N ASP A 144 19.43 1.92 -11.50
CA ASP A 144 20.63 2.25 -10.70
C ASP A 144 21.96 1.91 -11.41
N GLY A 145 22.05 2.28 -12.69
CA GLY A 145 23.24 2.16 -13.51
C GLY A 145 23.83 3.53 -13.82
N GLU A 146 24.95 3.82 -13.15
CA GLU A 146 25.94 4.87 -13.43
C GLU A 146 25.64 6.29 -12.94
N GLY A 147 26.34 6.67 -11.86
CA GLY A 147 26.45 8.02 -11.36
C GLY A 147 27.09 8.06 -9.97
N GLU A 148 28.42 7.94 -9.90
CA GLU A 148 29.18 8.29 -8.70
C GLU A 148 28.83 9.72 -8.28
N VAL A 149 28.32 9.90 -7.06
CA VAL A 149 28.27 11.22 -6.41
C VAL A 149 29.07 11.13 -5.14
N GLY A 150 30.24 11.77 -5.18
CA GLY A 150 31.18 11.86 -4.09
C GLY A 150 30.59 12.55 -2.85
N GLU A 151 31.15 12.16 -1.72
CA GLU A 151 30.93 12.76 -0.41
C GLU A 151 31.05 14.29 -0.45
N GLY A 152 29.99 14.95 -0.03
CA GLY A 152 29.94 16.41 0.14
C GLY A 152 29.07 16.75 1.34
N SER A 153 29.70 16.82 2.51
CA SER A 153 29.16 17.44 3.71
C SER A 153 28.83 18.91 3.45
N GLY A 154 27.65 19.36 3.86
CA GLY A 154 27.28 20.76 3.74
C GLY A 154 25.85 21.03 4.18
N ALA A 155 25.69 21.45 5.43
CA ALA A 155 24.48 22.10 5.91
C ALA A 155 24.15 23.31 5.03
N GLY A 156 22.92 23.36 4.52
CA GLY A 156 22.43 24.47 3.70
C GLY A 156 20.92 24.62 3.88
N THR A 157 20.53 25.42 4.87
CA THR A 157 19.20 26.00 4.96
C THR A 157 18.99 26.94 3.76
N GLY A 158 18.24 26.49 2.76
CA GLY A 158 17.85 27.29 1.61
C GLY A 158 16.33 27.23 1.43
N GLY A 159 15.63 28.29 1.82
CA GLY A 159 14.19 28.41 1.66
C GLY A 159 13.78 28.43 0.18
N LEU A 160 12.80 27.60 -0.16
CA LEU A 160 12.07 27.64 -1.43
C LEU A 160 10.64 28.11 -1.11
N GLY A 161 10.41 29.41 -1.29
CA GLY A 161 9.13 30.07 -1.05
C GLY A 161 8.22 30.03 -2.27
N GLY A 162 7.62 28.87 -2.53
CA GLY A 162 6.39 28.75 -3.33
C GLY A 162 5.31 28.10 -2.46
N GLU A 163 4.08 28.61 -2.49
CA GLU A 163 2.98 27.93 -1.78
C GLU A 163 2.78 26.53 -2.36
N PRO A 164 2.74 25.46 -1.54
CA PRO A 164 2.50 24.11 -2.02
C PRO A 164 1.13 24.04 -2.72
N THR A 165 1.05 23.36 -3.86
CA THR A 165 -0.23 23.09 -4.54
C THR A 165 -1.16 22.25 -3.68
N GLY A 166 -2.45 22.12 -4.05
CA GLY A 166 -3.45 21.35 -3.30
C GLY A 166 -2.97 19.92 -2.98
N MET A 167 -2.40 19.23 -3.97
CA MET A 167 -1.84 17.88 -3.80
C MET A 167 -0.52 17.87 -3.00
N GLY A 168 0.39 18.83 -3.21
CA GLY A 168 1.65 18.93 -2.47
C GLY A 168 1.44 19.23 -0.98
N ARG A 169 0.48 20.10 -0.66
CA ARG A 169 0.04 20.38 0.72
C ARG A 169 -0.57 19.14 1.34
N ALA A 170 -1.51 18.49 0.65
CA ALA A 170 -2.15 17.26 1.13
C ALA A 170 -1.13 16.16 1.44
N LEU A 171 -0.14 15.97 0.57
CA LEU A 171 0.93 14.98 0.75
C LEU A 171 1.76 15.29 2.00
N THR A 172 2.10 16.56 2.23
CA THR A 172 2.85 17.01 3.41
C THR A 172 2.07 16.73 4.69
N VAL A 173 0.81 17.17 4.75
CA VAL A 173 -0.09 16.95 5.90
C VAL A 173 -0.27 15.46 6.19
N TYR A 174 -0.47 14.65 5.15
CA TYR A 174 -0.65 13.21 5.30
C TYR A 174 0.60 12.52 5.85
N HIS A 175 1.80 12.83 5.32
CA HIS A 175 3.05 12.26 5.82
C HIS A 175 3.35 12.67 7.28
N GLU A 176 3.10 13.93 7.63
CA GLU A 176 3.24 14.39 9.01
C GLU A 176 2.30 13.62 9.94
N ALA A 177 1.05 13.38 9.52
CA ALA A 177 0.08 12.62 10.29
C ALA A 177 0.49 11.16 10.48
N VAL A 178 1.01 10.50 9.44
CA VAL A 178 1.53 9.13 9.53
C VAL A 178 2.71 9.08 10.51
N GLY A 179 3.63 10.04 10.44
CA GLY A 179 4.75 10.16 11.37
C GLY A 179 4.29 10.33 12.84
N SER A 180 3.26 11.14 13.08
CA SER A 180 2.66 11.31 14.41
C SER A 180 1.95 10.06 14.91
N ALA A 181 1.16 9.40 14.07
CA ALA A 181 0.50 8.13 14.41
C ALA A 181 1.53 7.06 14.83
N LYS A 182 2.66 7.00 14.11
CA LYS A 182 3.78 6.11 14.42
C LYS A 182 4.41 6.39 15.78
N ARG A 183 4.62 7.67 16.12
CA ARG A 183 5.16 8.05 17.44
C ARG A 183 4.18 7.71 18.56
N ILE A 184 2.90 8.10 18.42
CA ILE A 184 1.84 7.82 19.41
C ILE A 184 1.76 6.32 19.72
N LEU A 185 1.70 5.48 18.69
CA LEU A 185 1.60 4.03 18.88
C LEU A 185 2.88 3.46 19.52
N SER A 186 4.05 3.94 19.09
CA SER A 186 5.34 3.47 19.60
C SER A 186 5.53 3.82 21.08
N GLU A 187 5.16 5.04 21.50
CA GLU A 187 5.17 5.44 22.91
C GLU A 187 4.23 4.57 23.75
N THR A 188 3.05 4.29 23.21
CA THR A 188 2.05 3.47 23.89
C THR A 188 2.54 2.02 24.05
N ARG A 189 3.17 1.44 23.02
CA ARG A 189 3.82 0.11 23.12
C ARG A 189 4.95 0.07 24.16
N MET A 190 5.63 1.18 24.40
CA MET A 190 6.63 1.32 25.47
C MET A 190 6.00 1.53 26.86
N GLY A 191 4.68 1.47 26.99
CA GLY A 191 3.96 1.67 28.25
C GLY A 191 3.86 3.13 28.69
N LYS A 192 4.19 4.09 27.82
CA LYS A 192 3.99 5.53 28.09
C LYS A 192 2.56 5.92 27.73
N ILE A 193 2.06 6.96 28.39
CA ILE A 193 0.81 7.61 27.99
C ILE A 193 1.15 8.60 26.87
N PRO A 194 0.61 8.45 25.66
CA PRO A 194 0.91 9.35 24.55
C PRO A 194 0.30 10.74 24.76
N SER A 195 0.85 11.74 24.08
CA SER A 195 0.41 13.14 24.19
C SER A 195 -0.94 13.38 23.50
N LEU A 196 -1.95 13.78 24.28
CA LEU A 196 -3.24 14.22 23.73
C LEU A 196 -3.09 15.44 22.80
N ALA A 197 -2.22 16.38 23.16
CA ALA A 197 -1.98 17.59 22.37
C ALA A 197 -1.36 17.27 20.99
N GLU A 198 -0.48 16.26 20.90
CA GLU A 198 0.10 15.82 19.63
C GLU A 198 -0.98 15.18 18.74
N ALA A 199 -1.82 14.31 19.30
CA ALA A 199 -2.93 13.71 18.58
C ALA A 199 -3.93 14.77 18.06
N GLN A 200 -4.29 15.74 18.90
CA GLN A 200 -5.17 16.85 18.50
C GLN A 200 -4.57 17.75 17.42
N THR A 201 -3.25 17.99 17.48
CA THR A 201 -2.53 18.76 16.44
C THR A 201 -2.53 18.01 15.12
N THR A 202 -2.31 16.69 15.17
CA THR A 202 -2.34 15.82 14.00
C THR A 202 -3.71 15.86 13.32
N VAL A 203 -4.78 15.72 14.11
CA VAL A 203 -6.16 15.79 13.60
C VAL A 203 -6.47 17.16 13.01
N ALA A 204 -6.02 18.25 13.65
CA ALA A 204 -6.20 19.59 13.10
C ALA A 204 -5.53 19.76 11.73
N GLY A 205 -4.34 19.18 11.54
CA GLY A 205 -3.68 19.12 10.24
C GLY A 205 -4.50 18.34 9.20
N LEU A 206 -4.99 17.14 9.55
CA LEU A 206 -5.85 16.35 8.67
C LEU A 206 -7.14 17.09 8.28
N MET A 207 -7.79 17.77 9.24
CA MET A 207 -8.96 18.60 8.97
C MET A 207 -8.66 19.74 8.00
N ASP A 208 -7.55 20.45 8.21
CA ASP A 208 -7.11 21.51 7.29
C ASP A 208 -6.87 20.96 5.88
N GLY A 209 -6.20 19.81 5.77
CA GLY A 209 -6.01 19.13 4.49
C GLY A 209 -7.32 18.78 3.80
N VAL A 210 -8.30 18.23 4.54
CA VAL A 210 -9.63 17.88 4.00
C VAL A 210 -10.41 19.13 3.60
N PHE A 211 -10.35 20.20 4.38
CA PHE A 211 -11.05 21.45 4.07
C PHE A 211 -10.45 22.17 2.87
N HIS A 212 -9.14 22.04 2.65
CA HIS A 212 -8.46 22.64 1.52
C HIS A 212 -8.65 21.83 0.23
N ASP A 213 -8.39 20.52 0.27
CA ASP A 213 -8.55 19.62 -0.87
C ASP A 213 -8.95 18.20 -0.43
N GLN A 214 -10.25 18.02 -0.20
CA GLN A 214 -10.84 16.73 0.15
C GLN A 214 -10.49 15.63 -0.87
N ASN A 215 -10.43 15.93 -2.18
CA ASN A 215 -10.18 14.89 -3.19
C ASN A 215 -8.72 14.42 -3.12
N ALA A 216 -7.77 15.35 -2.94
CA ALA A 216 -6.37 15.00 -2.73
C ALA A 216 -6.22 14.12 -1.47
N MET A 217 -6.82 14.51 -0.34
CA MET A 217 -6.74 13.71 0.89
C MET A 217 -7.35 12.31 0.72
N LEU A 218 -8.51 12.18 0.06
CA LEU A 218 -9.11 10.88 -0.26
C LEU A 218 -8.28 10.07 -1.26
N ALA A 219 -7.57 10.72 -2.19
CA ALA A 219 -6.64 10.04 -3.08
C ALA A 219 -5.44 9.46 -2.31
N LEU A 220 -4.96 10.17 -1.27
CA LEU A 220 -3.86 9.71 -0.44
C LEU A 220 -4.23 8.50 0.41
N THR A 221 -5.50 8.34 0.81
CA THR A 221 -5.93 7.11 1.49
C THR A 221 -5.85 5.87 0.60
N MET A 222 -5.74 6.05 -0.73
CA MET A 222 -5.50 4.97 -1.69
C MET A 222 -4.02 4.60 -1.84
N ILE A 223 -3.10 5.41 -1.31
CA ILE A 223 -1.66 5.14 -1.36
C ILE A 223 -1.31 4.07 -0.33
N LYS A 224 -0.67 3.00 -0.79
CA LYS A 224 -0.36 1.81 0.01
C LYS A 224 1.16 1.68 0.14
N SER A 225 1.75 2.17 1.24
CA SER A 225 3.09 1.75 1.64
C SER A 225 2.99 0.53 2.55
N TYR A 226 3.70 -0.55 2.21
CA TYR A 226 3.64 -1.83 2.93
C TYR A 226 4.31 -1.74 4.31
N ASP A 227 5.31 -0.86 4.46
CA ASP A 227 6.08 -0.66 5.70
C ASP A 227 5.31 0.01 6.84
N GLU A 228 4.27 0.80 6.52
CA GLU A 228 3.58 1.67 7.48
C GLU A 228 2.08 1.36 7.59
N TYR A 229 1.65 0.16 7.16
CA TYR A 229 0.24 -0.25 7.06
C TYR A 229 -0.62 0.14 8.27
N LEU A 230 -0.18 -0.13 9.50
CA LEU A 230 -0.96 0.17 10.71
C LEU A 230 -1.09 1.69 10.96
N PHE A 231 -0.06 2.45 10.61
CA PHE A 231 -0.02 3.90 10.79
C PHE A 231 -0.85 4.59 9.69
N ASN A 232 -0.71 4.14 8.45
CA ASN A 232 -1.53 4.58 7.33
C ASN A 232 -3.01 4.30 7.57
N HIS A 233 -3.35 3.12 8.10
CA HIS A 233 -4.73 2.76 8.42
C HIS A 233 -5.37 3.76 9.38
N SER A 234 -4.69 4.09 10.48
CA SER A 234 -5.21 5.05 11.46
C SER A 234 -5.43 6.44 10.85
N VAL A 235 -4.51 6.88 9.99
CA VAL A 235 -4.62 8.16 9.27
C VAL A 235 -5.73 8.13 8.23
N ASN A 236 -5.86 7.05 7.45
CA ASN A 236 -6.89 6.87 6.44
C ASN A 236 -8.29 6.89 7.05
N VAL A 237 -8.49 6.14 8.13
CA VAL A 237 -9.75 6.13 8.88
C VAL A 237 -10.04 7.53 9.43
N GLY A 238 -9.03 8.24 9.91
CA GLY A 238 -9.14 9.65 10.29
C GLY A 238 -9.65 10.55 9.16
N VAL A 239 -9.01 10.50 7.99
CA VAL A 239 -9.39 11.28 6.80
C VAL A 239 -10.82 10.95 6.35
N LEU A 240 -11.17 9.67 6.27
CA LEU A 240 -12.49 9.20 5.86
C LEU A 240 -13.59 9.64 6.84
N CYS A 241 -13.35 9.55 8.14
CA CYS A 241 -14.28 10.02 9.18
C CYS A 241 -14.51 11.53 9.12
N ILE A 242 -13.43 12.32 8.97
CA ILE A 242 -13.52 13.79 8.86
C ILE A 242 -14.28 14.18 7.59
N ALA A 243 -13.95 13.59 6.44
CA ALA A 243 -14.64 13.87 5.18
C ALA A 243 -16.13 13.48 5.23
N LEU A 244 -16.46 12.35 5.87
CA LEU A 244 -17.85 11.92 6.01
C LEU A 244 -18.62 12.84 6.94
N GLY A 245 -18.03 13.18 8.09
CA GLY A 245 -18.62 14.13 9.03
C GLY A 245 -18.87 15.50 8.39
N GLN A 246 -17.94 15.99 7.58
CA GLN A 246 -18.08 17.25 6.86
C GLN A 246 -19.24 17.17 5.86
N SER A 247 -19.33 16.06 5.12
CA SER A 247 -20.42 15.80 4.17
C SER A 247 -21.79 15.71 4.85
N LEU A 248 -21.82 15.31 6.13
CA LEU A 248 -23.02 15.25 6.97
C LEU A 248 -23.33 16.59 7.68
N GLY A 249 -22.47 17.61 7.53
CA GLY A 249 -22.67 18.94 8.10
C GLY A 249 -22.28 19.07 9.57
N LEU A 250 -21.39 18.21 10.08
CA LEU A 250 -20.84 18.35 11.43
C LEU A 250 -19.98 19.62 11.54
N ASP A 251 -20.05 20.28 12.68
CA ASP A 251 -19.22 21.45 12.98
C ASP A 251 -17.76 21.06 13.22
N SER A 252 -16.86 22.04 13.17
CA SER A 252 -15.42 21.81 13.28
C SER A 252 -14.99 21.23 14.64
N GLU A 253 -15.69 21.55 15.74
CA GLU A 253 -15.36 21.00 17.06
C GLU A 253 -15.71 19.50 17.09
N THR A 254 -16.92 19.15 16.65
CA THR A 254 -17.35 17.76 16.52
C THR A 254 -16.44 16.96 15.57
N LEU A 255 -16.06 17.54 14.42
CA LEU A 255 -15.13 16.89 13.49
C LEU A 255 -13.76 16.60 14.09
N LYS A 256 -13.26 17.50 14.93
CA LYS A 256 -12.00 17.31 15.64
C LYS A 256 -12.09 16.14 16.63
N GLU A 257 -13.19 16.04 17.35
CA GLU A 257 -13.41 14.94 18.31
C GLU A 257 -13.59 13.58 17.63
N VAL A 258 -14.32 13.53 16.51
CA VAL A 258 -14.49 12.31 15.69
C VAL A 258 -13.16 11.92 15.05
N GLY A 259 -12.41 12.89 14.49
CA GLY A 259 -11.09 12.66 13.91
C GLY A 259 -10.07 12.16 14.94
N LEU A 260 -10.12 12.69 16.18
CA LEU A 260 -9.29 12.21 17.29
C LEU A 260 -9.62 10.76 17.66
N GLY A 261 -10.90 10.43 17.76
CA GLY A 261 -11.33 9.05 17.99
C GLY A 261 -10.85 8.13 16.87
N ALA A 262 -10.99 8.57 15.61
CA ALA A 262 -10.61 7.80 14.43
C ALA A 262 -9.09 7.56 14.34
N LEU A 263 -8.26 8.55 14.67
CA LEU A 263 -6.81 8.39 14.74
C LEU A 263 -6.37 7.38 15.81
N LEU A 264 -7.15 7.26 16.90
CA LEU A 264 -6.81 6.46 18.08
C LEU A 264 -7.63 5.17 18.20
N HIS A 265 -8.53 4.87 17.26
CA HIS A 265 -9.51 3.77 17.40
C HIS A 265 -8.85 2.42 17.70
N ASP A 266 -7.70 2.20 17.08
CA ASP A 266 -6.91 0.97 17.14
C ASP A 266 -5.80 0.98 18.20
N ILE A 267 -5.69 2.03 19.03
CA ILE A 267 -4.58 2.17 19.98
C ILE A 267 -4.51 1.02 21.00
N GLY A 268 -5.63 0.34 21.28
CA GLY A 268 -5.65 -0.84 22.15
C GLY A 268 -4.93 -2.07 21.58
N LYS A 269 -4.65 -2.10 20.27
CA LYS A 269 -3.91 -3.21 19.62
C LYS A 269 -2.46 -3.34 20.12
N VAL A 270 -1.93 -2.32 20.81
CA VAL A 270 -0.63 -2.38 21.50
C VAL A 270 -0.54 -3.49 22.54
N ASN A 271 -1.67 -3.95 23.07
CA ASN A 271 -1.74 -5.04 24.04
C ASN A 271 -1.79 -6.43 23.38
N TRP A 272 -1.80 -6.51 22.04
CA TRP A 272 -1.78 -7.78 21.34
C TRP A 272 -0.37 -8.39 21.37
N PRO A 273 -0.27 -9.71 21.61
CA PRO A 273 1.00 -10.42 21.51
C PRO A 273 1.45 -10.43 20.03
N GLU A 274 2.76 -10.36 19.81
CA GLU A 274 3.35 -10.31 18.46
C GLU A 274 2.89 -11.51 17.60
N GLU A 275 2.72 -12.66 18.24
CA GLU A 275 2.27 -13.91 17.63
C GLU A 275 0.85 -13.82 17.04
N LEU A 276 0.03 -12.82 17.42
CA LEU A 276 -1.30 -12.61 16.87
C LEU A 276 -1.25 -11.98 15.47
N TYR A 277 -0.17 -11.23 15.15
CA TYR A 277 0.00 -10.55 13.87
C TYR A 277 0.54 -11.44 12.74
N GLN A 278 1.24 -12.53 13.07
CA GLN A 278 2.08 -13.26 12.10
C GLN A 278 1.57 -14.68 11.74
N LYS A 279 0.30 -15.01 12.00
CA LYS A 279 -0.19 -16.40 11.88
C LYS A 279 -0.94 -16.71 10.58
N PRO A 280 -0.54 -17.77 9.84
CA PRO A 280 -1.23 -18.22 8.62
C PRO A 280 -2.47 -19.10 8.89
N ARG A 281 -3.00 -19.13 10.12
CA ARG A 281 -4.18 -19.90 10.52
C ARG A 281 -5.27 -18.99 11.10
N GLY A 282 -6.51 -19.47 11.13
CA GLY A 282 -7.58 -18.80 11.88
C GLY A 282 -7.23 -18.65 13.36
N LEU A 283 -7.77 -17.61 13.99
CA LEU A 283 -7.62 -17.33 15.42
C LEU A 283 -8.36 -18.39 16.25
N SER A 284 -7.81 -18.76 17.42
CA SER A 284 -8.55 -19.50 18.43
C SER A 284 -9.60 -18.63 19.11
N ASP A 285 -10.51 -19.23 19.87
CA ASP A 285 -11.54 -18.48 20.60
C ASP A 285 -10.91 -17.51 21.64
N GLU A 286 -9.80 -17.89 22.25
CA GLU A 286 -9.05 -17.04 23.18
C GLU A 286 -8.34 -15.89 22.47
N GLU A 287 -7.70 -16.17 21.33
CA GLU A 287 -7.06 -15.14 20.49
C GLU A 287 -8.12 -14.16 19.96
N TRP A 288 -9.29 -14.67 19.56
CA TRP A 288 -10.42 -13.85 19.15
C TRP A 288 -10.97 -12.99 20.28
N ALA A 289 -11.11 -13.53 21.50
CA ALA A 289 -11.52 -12.75 22.66
C ALA A 289 -10.53 -11.60 22.96
N GLN A 290 -9.23 -11.82 22.75
CA GLN A 290 -8.22 -10.77 22.87
C GLN A 290 -8.35 -9.71 21.77
N VAL A 291 -8.60 -10.12 20.53
CA VAL A 291 -8.90 -9.18 19.43
C VAL A 291 -10.12 -8.33 19.79
N GLN A 292 -11.20 -8.94 20.28
CA GLN A 292 -12.43 -8.23 20.63
C GLN A 292 -12.29 -7.24 21.79
N ARG A 293 -11.21 -7.35 22.56
CA ARG A 293 -10.95 -6.49 23.72
C ARG A 293 -10.30 -5.15 23.36
N HIS A 294 -9.63 -5.03 22.21
CA HIS A 294 -8.87 -3.83 21.89
C HIS A 294 -9.66 -2.50 21.90
N PRO A 295 -10.97 -2.44 21.61
CA PRO A 295 -11.70 -1.17 21.73
C PRO A 295 -11.81 -0.73 23.20
N LEU A 296 -11.98 -1.67 24.13
CA LEU A 296 -12.03 -1.41 25.57
C LEU A 296 -10.66 -0.94 26.07
N ASP A 297 -9.61 -1.68 25.72
CA ASP A 297 -8.24 -1.34 26.10
C ASP A 297 -7.82 0.03 25.51
N GLY A 298 -8.23 0.31 24.27
CA GLY A 298 -8.01 1.60 23.62
C GLY A 298 -8.69 2.73 24.37
N ALA A 299 -9.96 2.57 24.75
CA ALA A 299 -10.67 3.56 25.53
C ALA A 299 -10.05 3.82 26.92
N GLU A 300 -9.48 2.79 27.56
CA GLU A 300 -8.73 2.96 28.81
C GLU A 300 -7.46 3.80 28.62
N ILE A 301 -6.72 3.58 27.51
CA ILE A 301 -5.54 4.37 27.17
C ILE A 301 -5.95 5.83 26.89
N VAL A 302 -6.96 6.04 26.05
CA VAL A 302 -7.41 7.38 25.66
C VAL A 302 -7.90 8.20 26.87
N LYS A 303 -8.60 7.57 27.82
CA LYS A 303 -9.00 8.24 29.08
C LYS A 303 -7.81 8.68 29.94
N LYS A 304 -6.66 7.99 29.85
CA LYS A 304 -5.44 8.36 30.58
C LYS A 304 -4.69 9.51 29.90
N MET A 305 -4.91 9.76 28.61
CA MET A 305 -4.27 10.86 27.87
C MET A 305 -4.78 12.24 28.32
N GLY A 306 -5.97 12.32 28.91
CA GLY A 306 -6.53 13.56 29.45
C GLY A 306 -8.05 13.64 29.32
N SER A 307 -8.58 14.86 29.34
CA SER A 307 -10.00 15.13 29.10
C SER A 307 -10.32 14.98 27.61
N VAL A 308 -10.96 13.86 27.26
CA VAL A 308 -11.48 13.59 25.92
C VAL A 308 -13.01 13.67 25.92
N SER A 309 -13.60 14.00 24.77
CA SER A 309 -15.06 14.05 24.65
C SER A 309 -15.67 12.64 24.64
N GLN A 310 -16.99 12.59 24.86
CA GLN A 310 -17.75 11.35 24.67
C GLN A 310 -17.72 10.89 23.21
N ALA A 311 -17.72 11.81 22.24
CA ALA A 311 -17.65 11.48 20.82
C ALA A 311 -16.35 10.73 20.45
N THR A 312 -15.20 11.18 20.98
CA THR A 312 -13.93 10.47 20.82
C THR A 312 -13.99 9.06 21.41
N LEU A 313 -14.55 8.92 22.62
CA LEU A 313 -14.68 7.62 23.27
C LEU A 313 -15.64 6.68 22.53
N ASP A 314 -16.76 7.21 22.03
CA ASP A 314 -17.74 6.47 21.25
C ASP A 314 -17.11 5.89 19.98
N VAL A 315 -16.30 6.67 19.25
CA VAL A 315 -15.54 6.17 18.10
C VAL A 315 -14.60 5.02 18.49
N VAL A 316 -13.77 5.22 19.52
CA VAL A 316 -12.78 4.22 19.93
C VAL A 316 -13.47 2.94 20.43
N LEU A 317 -14.58 3.06 21.16
CA LEU A 317 -15.29 1.90 21.70
C LEU A 317 -16.13 1.17 20.66
N GLU A 318 -16.77 1.89 19.73
CA GLU A 318 -17.87 1.35 18.93
C GLU A 318 -17.53 1.16 17.45
N HIS A 319 -16.29 1.41 16.99
CA HIS A 319 -15.91 1.23 15.58
C HIS A 319 -16.10 -0.20 15.04
N HIS A 320 -16.23 -1.22 15.91
CA HIS A 320 -16.60 -2.58 15.52
C HIS A 320 -18.04 -2.98 15.91
N LEU A 321 -18.83 -2.07 16.48
CA LEU A 321 -20.22 -2.32 16.85
C LEU A 321 -21.15 -2.16 15.65
N ARG A 322 -21.82 -3.23 15.24
CA ARG A 322 -22.68 -3.29 14.04
C ARG A 322 -24.02 -2.62 14.27
N TYR A 323 -24.64 -2.14 13.18
CA TYR A 323 -26.01 -1.61 13.17
C TYR A 323 -27.04 -2.59 13.75
N ASP A 324 -26.87 -3.89 13.52
CA ASP A 324 -27.71 -4.96 14.08
C ASP A 324 -27.34 -5.36 15.54
N ARG A 325 -26.44 -4.61 16.18
CA ARG A 325 -25.94 -4.83 17.56
C ARG A 325 -25.17 -6.13 17.77
N LYS A 326 -24.79 -6.85 16.70
CA LYS A 326 -24.01 -8.11 16.78
C LYS A 326 -22.49 -7.92 16.69
N GLY A 327 -22.03 -6.68 16.81
CA GLY A 327 -20.60 -6.34 16.79
C GLY A 327 -19.94 -6.53 18.15
N TYR A 328 -18.78 -5.91 18.34
CA TYR A 328 -18.06 -5.92 19.61
C TYR A 328 -17.42 -4.56 19.90
N PRO A 329 -17.16 -4.23 21.18
CA PRO A 329 -17.54 -4.97 22.39
C PRO A 329 -19.03 -4.80 22.71
N VAL A 330 -19.68 -5.84 23.25
CA VAL A 330 -21.07 -5.74 23.73
C VAL A 330 -21.05 -5.26 25.18
N ILE A 331 -21.18 -3.95 25.38
CA ILE A 331 -21.25 -3.33 26.72
C ILE A 331 -22.71 -3.33 27.21
N ASP A 332 -23.63 -2.96 26.32
CA ASP A 332 -25.07 -2.96 26.55
C ASP A 332 -25.76 -3.49 25.28
N PRO A 333 -26.41 -4.68 25.32
CA PRO A 333 -27.03 -5.29 24.15
C PRO A 333 -28.26 -4.53 23.63
N ASP A 334 -28.86 -3.66 24.47
CA ASP A 334 -30.05 -2.90 24.13
C ASP A 334 -29.73 -1.49 23.62
N LYS A 335 -28.49 -1.01 23.84
CA LYS A 335 -28.01 0.28 23.34
C LYS A 335 -27.76 0.22 21.83
N ASP A 336 -28.33 1.18 21.11
CA ASP A 336 -27.97 1.40 19.71
C ASP A 336 -26.54 1.95 19.57
N PRO A 337 -25.82 1.57 18.50
CA PRO A 337 -24.54 2.18 18.19
C PRO A 337 -24.70 3.70 18.10
N SER A 338 -23.77 4.43 18.68
CA SER A 338 -23.73 5.88 18.56
C SER A 338 -23.55 6.29 17.11
N PHE A 339 -24.00 7.51 16.80
CA PHE A 339 -23.81 8.11 15.49
C PHE A 339 -22.33 8.16 15.09
N PHE A 340 -21.44 8.50 16.03
CA PHE A 340 -20.00 8.60 15.76
C PHE A 340 -19.32 7.23 15.62
N GLY A 341 -19.75 6.23 16.41
CA GLY A 341 -19.32 4.83 16.25
C GLY A 341 -19.67 4.27 14.87
N MET A 342 -20.87 4.57 14.36
CA MET A 342 -21.28 4.15 13.02
C MET A 342 -20.49 4.83 11.88
N ILE A 343 -20.11 6.11 12.05
CA ILE A 343 -19.20 6.79 11.12
C ILE A 343 -17.85 6.08 11.08
N ALA A 344 -17.28 5.79 12.25
CA ALA A 344 -15.99 5.13 12.36
C ALA A 344 -16.01 3.71 11.80
N GLN A 345 -17.07 2.95 12.07
CA GLN A 345 -17.25 1.61 11.51
C GLN A 345 -17.26 1.59 9.99
N LEU A 346 -17.92 2.56 9.35
CA LEU A 346 -17.94 2.65 7.89
C LEU A 346 -16.54 2.92 7.33
N ALA A 347 -15.82 3.87 7.92
CA ALA A 347 -14.48 4.25 7.50
C ALA A 347 -13.47 3.10 7.71
N ASP A 348 -13.45 2.50 8.90
CA ASP A 348 -12.60 1.34 9.24
C ASP A 348 -12.86 0.16 8.30
N ALA A 349 -14.14 -0.23 8.13
CA ALA A 349 -14.47 -1.34 7.25
C ALA A 349 -14.08 -1.06 5.79
N TYR A 350 -14.29 0.16 5.30
CA TYR A 350 -13.91 0.52 3.93
C TYR A 350 -12.40 0.45 3.71
N ASP A 351 -11.62 1.06 4.61
CA ASP A 351 -10.16 1.01 4.53
C ASP A 351 -9.66 -0.45 4.67
N ALA A 352 -10.19 -1.21 5.63
CA ALA A 352 -9.84 -2.62 5.82
C ALA A 352 -10.11 -3.50 4.59
N ILE A 353 -11.18 -3.24 3.83
CA ILE A 353 -11.53 -3.99 2.60
C ILE A 353 -10.65 -3.56 1.41
N THR A 354 -10.29 -2.28 1.35
CA THR A 354 -9.55 -1.70 0.21
C THR A 354 -8.03 -1.75 0.39
N THR A 355 -7.54 -1.95 1.60
CA THR A 355 -6.11 -2.11 1.90
C THR A 355 -5.69 -3.59 1.80
N VAL A 356 -4.52 -3.85 1.21
CA VAL A 356 -3.98 -5.21 1.08
C VAL A 356 -3.60 -5.71 2.47
N ARG A 357 -4.08 -6.90 2.86
CA ARG A 357 -3.63 -7.61 4.07
C ARG A 357 -2.79 -8.82 3.66
N THR A 358 -1.91 -9.28 4.55
CA THR A 358 -1.00 -10.46 4.42
C THR A 358 -1.66 -11.73 3.84
N TYR A 359 -3.00 -11.79 3.80
CA TYR A 359 -3.77 -12.94 3.34
C TYR A 359 -4.89 -12.61 2.33
N GLN A 360 -4.99 -11.39 1.79
CA GLN A 360 -6.02 -11.01 0.82
C GLN A 360 -5.53 -9.98 -0.21
N ASN A 361 -5.74 -10.26 -1.50
CA ASN A 361 -5.64 -9.25 -2.55
C ASN A 361 -6.64 -8.13 -2.27
N ALA A 362 -6.21 -6.87 -2.29
CA ALA A 362 -7.11 -5.73 -2.07
C ALA A 362 -8.32 -5.81 -3.00
N PHE A 363 -9.51 -5.58 -2.45
CA PHE A 363 -10.67 -5.36 -3.30
C PHE A 363 -10.46 -4.04 -4.06
N GLU A 364 -10.75 -4.08 -5.35
CA GLU A 364 -10.93 -2.88 -6.14
C GLU A 364 -11.97 -1.97 -5.43
N PRO A 365 -11.72 -0.67 -5.24
CA PRO A 365 -12.58 0.18 -4.40
C PRO A 365 -14.06 0.18 -4.79
N SER A 366 -14.36 0.04 -6.09
CA SER A 366 -15.74 -0.09 -6.56
C SER A 366 -16.42 -1.38 -6.06
N LYS A 367 -15.66 -2.49 -5.97
CA LYS A 367 -16.14 -3.76 -5.43
C LYS A 367 -16.28 -3.71 -3.91
N ALA A 368 -15.43 -2.94 -3.23
CA ALA A 368 -15.57 -2.69 -1.79
C ALA A 368 -16.90 -1.98 -1.49
N VAL A 369 -17.20 -0.90 -2.22
CA VAL A 369 -18.48 -0.20 -2.13
C VAL A 369 -19.66 -1.15 -2.41
N ALA A 370 -19.61 -1.90 -3.51
CA ALA A 370 -20.67 -2.86 -3.84
C ALA A 370 -20.86 -3.91 -2.72
N ARG A 371 -19.77 -4.39 -2.12
CA ARG A 371 -19.82 -5.34 -1.00
C ARG A 371 -20.46 -4.71 0.23
N MET A 372 -20.08 -3.49 0.60
CA MET A 372 -20.67 -2.79 1.75
C MET A 372 -22.17 -2.56 1.57
N GLN A 373 -22.63 -2.24 0.36
CA GLN A 373 -24.06 -2.10 0.04
C GLN A 373 -24.85 -3.39 0.30
N THR A 374 -24.26 -4.58 0.09
CA THR A 374 -24.91 -5.86 0.44
C THR A 374 -25.09 -6.07 1.95
N LEU A 375 -24.42 -5.26 2.78
CA LEU A 375 -24.41 -5.35 4.24
C LEU A 375 -25.23 -4.22 4.90
N ALA A 376 -25.88 -3.37 4.12
CA ALA A 376 -26.76 -2.31 4.61
C ALA A 376 -27.91 -2.88 5.45
N GLY A 377 -28.21 -2.22 6.57
CA GLY A 377 -29.27 -2.64 7.50
C GLY A 377 -28.90 -3.82 8.39
N THR A 378 -27.68 -4.35 8.27
CA THR A 378 -27.14 -5.37 9.19
C THR A 378 -25.84 -4.92 9.81
N VAL A 379 -24.79 -4.75 9.00
CA VAL A 379 -23.50 -4.22 9.48
C VAL A 379 -23.61 -2.70 9.58
N PHE A 380 -24.08 -2.05 8.51
CA PHE A 380 -24.02 -0.61 8.38
C PHE A 380 -25.42 0.02 8.43
N ASP A 381 -25.52 1.21 9.02
CA ASP A 381 -26.70 2.06 8.86
C ASP A 381 -26.88 2.41 7.37
N PRO A 382 -28.08 2.17 6.78
CA PRO A 382 -28.30 2.41 5.36
C PRO A 382 -28.11 3.86 4.92
N LYS A 383 -28.48 4.83 5.75
CA LYS A 383 -28.43 6.26 5.39
C LYS A 383 -26.99 6.79 5.46
N LEU A 384 -26.25 6.40 6.49
CA LEU A 384 -24.83 6.73 6.62
C LEU A 384 -24.02 6.06 5.50
N LEU A 385 -24.33 4.81 5.14
CA LEU A 385 -23.68 4.16 4.01
C LEU A 385 -23.98 4.88 2.70
N GLU A 386 -25.22 5.32 2.46
CA GLU A 386 -25.56 6.11 1.28
C GLU A 386 -24.77 7.44 1.22
N ALA A 387 -24.67 8.16 2.36
CA ALA A 387 -23.86 9.36 2.45
C ALA A 387 -22.37 9.08 2.19
N PHE A 388 -21.83 7.99 2.74
CA PHE A 388 -20.47 7.55 2.51
C PHE A 388 -20.20 7.25 1.04
N VAL A 389 -21.09 6.50 0.37
CA VAL A 389 -20.97 6.18 -1.06
C VAL A 389 -21.05 7.43 -1.94
N ARG A 390 -21.89 8.41 -1.60
CA ARG A 390 -21.91 9.70 -2.31
C ARG A 390 -20.59 10.47 -2.16
N MET A 391 -19.99 10.42 -0.96
CA MET A 391 -18.72 11.08 -0.67
C MET A 391 -17.56 10.43 -1.44
N VAL A 392 -17.40 9.11 -1.35
CA VAL A 392 -16.27 8.42 -2.02
C VAL A 392 -16.51 8.25 -3.52
N GLY A 393 -17.76 8.09 -3.95
CA GLY A 393 -18.14 7.76 -5.32
C GLY A 393 -18.14 6.25 -5.61
N ILE A 394 -18.83 5.85 -6.69
CA ILE A 394 -18.83 4.43 -7.15
C ILE A 394 -17.44 4.03 -7.66
N TYR A 395 -16.76 4.99 -8.28
CA TYR A 395 -15.34 4.90 -8.63
C TYR A 395 -14.60 5.95 -7.82
N PRO A 396 -14.00 5.58 -6.68
CA PRO A 396 -13.29 6.50 -5.81
C PRO A 396 -12.14 7.24 -6.47
N VAL A 397 -11.81 8.43 -5.97
CA VAL A 397 -10.64 9.18 -6.41
C VAL A 397 -9.40 8.30 -6.32
N GLY A 398 -8.55 8.34 -7.36
CA GLY A 398 -7.41 7.43 -7.53
C GLY A 398 -7.75 6.13 -8.27
N SER A 399 -9.02 5.85 -8.59
CA SER A 399 -9.39 4.68 -9.41
C SER A 399 -8.99 4.88 -10.87
N LEU A 400 -8.32 3.89 -11.47
CA LEU A 400 -8.11 3.85 -12.91
C LEU A 400 -9.34 3.23 -13.59
N VAL A 401 -9.90 3.90 -14.59
CA VAL A 401 -11.15 3.51 -15.26
C VAL A 401 -11.01 3.50 -16.77
N ARG A 402 -11.75 2.61 -17.42
CA ARG A 402 -11.91 2.58 -18.88
C ARG A 402 -13.19 3.31 -19.27
N LEU A 403 -13.06 4.24 -20.20
CA LEU A 403 -14.20 5.00 -20.73
C LEU A 403 -14.81 4.32 -21.97
N SER A 404 -16.06 4.69 -22.29
CA SER A 404 -16.78 4.20 -23.48
C SER A 404 -16.10 4.55 -24.80
N SER A 405 -15.21 5.55 -24.80
CA SER A 405 -14.34 5.89 -25.93
C SER A 405 -13.14 4.96 -26.11
N GLY A 406 -12.89 4.04 -25.15
CA GLY A 406 -11.74 3.15 -25.11
C GLY A 406 -10.51 3.71 -24.37
N GLU A 407 -10.51 5.02 -24.05
CA GLU A 407 -9.47 5.71 -23.29
C GLU A 407 -9.40 5.20 -21.84
N LEU A 408 -8.21 5.29 -21.22
CA LEU A 408 -8.04 5.06 -19.78
C LEU A 408 -7.82 6.38 -19.05
N ALA A 409 -8.47 6.52 -17.91
CA ALA A 409 -8.46 7.74 -17.13
C ALA A 409 -8.36 7.45 -15.63
N LEU A 410 -7.76 8.36 -14.88
CA LEU A 410 -7.74 8.33 -13.42
C LEU A 410 -8.90 9.18 -12.89
N VAL A 411 -9.65 8.69 -11.92
CA VAL A 411 -10.64 9.52 -11.22
C VAL A 411 -9.91 10.55 -10.35
N VAL A 412 -10.14 11.84 -10.60
CA VAL A 412 -9.48 12.94 -9.86
C VAL A 412 -10.43 13.70 -8.95
N LYS A 413 -11.74 13.65 -9.21
CA LYS A 413 -12.76 14.27 -8.37
C LYS A 413 -14.07 13.51 -8.41
N ALA A 414 -14.58 13.15 -7.23
CA ALA A 414 -15.89 12.53 -7.09
C ALA A 414 -17.01 13.53 -7.41
N ASN A 415 -18.17 13.02 -7.79
CA ASN A 415 -19.38 13.82 -8.02
C ASN A 415 -20.49 13.36 -7.07
N PRO A 416 -20.72 14.07 -5.94
CA PRO A 416 -21.76 13.70 -4.98
C PRO A 416 -23.19 13.77 -5.54
N ALA A 417 -23.42 14.57 -6.59
CA ALA A 417 -24.74 14.69 -7.23
C ALA A 417 -25.04 13.52 -8.19
N ASP A 418 -24.01 12.96 -8.82
CA ASP A 418 -24.10 11.75 -9.64
C ASP A 418 -22.79 10.96 -9.53
N SER A 419 -22.76 9.96 -8.64
CA SER A 419 -21.58 9.15 -8.34
C SER A 419 -21.06 8.33 -9.53
N SER A 420 -21.82 8.23 -10.63
CA SER A 420 -21.39 7.59 -11.88
C SER A 420 -20.68 8.55 -12.84
N ARG A 421 -20.65 9.85 -12.52
CA ARG A 421 -20.15 10.94 -13.37
C ARG A 421 -19.09 11.79 -12.67
N PRO A 422 -17.95 11.19 -12.26
CA PRO A 422 -16.84 11.96 -11.71
C PRO A 422 -16.10 12.77 -12.79
N ILE A 423 -15.20 13.65 -12.35
CA ILE A 423 -14.17 14.22 -13.24
C ILE A 423 -12.99 13.26 -13.29
N VAL A 424 -12.51 12.99 -14.50
CA VAL A 424 -11.42 12.04 -14.74
C VAL A 424 -10.29 12.68 -15.54
N ARG A 425 -9.05 12.34 -15.21
CA ARG A 425 -7.86 12.74 -15.96
C ARG A 425 -7.52 11.69 -17.00
N LEU A 426 -7.54 12.04 -18.28
CA LEU A 426 -7.15 11.12 -19.34
C LEU A 426 -5.64 10.87 -19.27
N LEU A 427 -5.26 9.59 -19.21
CA LEU A 427 -3.86 9.17 -19.13
C LEU A 427 -3.41 8.39 -20.36
N PHE A 428 -4.29 7.56 -20.92
CA PHE A 428 -3.98 6.73 -22.09
C PHE A 428 -5.05 6.85 -23.16
N ASP A 429 -4.60 6.84 -24.42
CA ASP A 429 -5.49 6.80 -25.57
C ASP A 429 -6.17 5.42 -25.74
N ARG A 430 -7.08 5.31 -26.72
CA ARG A 430 -7.79 4.06 -27.05
C ARG A 430 -6.87 2.91 -27.48
N THR A 431 -5.63 3.21 -27.87
CA THR A 431 -4.60 2.23 -28.26
C THR A 431 -3.76 1.77 -27.07
N GLY A 432 -3.95 2.37 -25.88
CA GLY A 432 -3.19 2.08 -24.66
C GLY A 432 -1.86 2.83 -24.58
N ARG A 433 -1.60 3.80 -25.46
CA ARG A 433 -0.41 4.67 -25.39
C ARG A 433 -0.66 5.82 -24.43
N ARG A 434 0.35 6.17 -23.63
CA ARG A 434 0.27 7.31 -22.71
C ARG A 434 0.12 8.60 -23.52
N LEU A 435 -0.79 9.47 -23.09
CA LEU A 435 -0.97 10.78 -23.69
C LEU A 435 0.23 11.68 -23.36
N ALA A 436 0.63 12.51 -24.31
CA ALA A 436 1.68 13.51 -24.11
C ALA A 436 1.20 14.65 -23.19
N GLU A 437 -0.07 15.00 -23.29
CA GLU A 437 -0.74 15.98 -22.44
C GLU A 437 -1.93 15.31 -21.75
N GLU A 438 -1.88 15.27 -20.43
CA GLU A 438 -2.97 14.80 -19.58
C GLU A 438 -3.99 15.93 -19.42
N ARG A 439 -5.28 15.59 -19.42
CA ARG A 439 -6.34 16.59 -19.26
C ARG A 439 -7.52 16.04 -18.48
N ASP A 440 -8.14 16.92 -17.71
CA ASP A 440 -9.34 16.61 -16.95
C ASP A 440 -10.58 16.71 -17.83
N VAL A 441 -11.49 15.75 -17.66
CA VAL A 441 -12.72 15.61 -18.43
C VAL A 441 -13.87 15.41 -17.46
N ASP A 442 -14.87 16.29 -17.57
CA ASP A 442 -16.12 16.16 -16.83
C ASP A 442 -17.04 15.15 -17.53
N LEU A 443 -17.35 14.04 -16.86
CA LEU A 443 -18.19 12.99 -17.43
C LEU A 443 -19.69 13.34 -17.43
N THR A 444 -20.10 14.47 -16.85
CA THR A 444 -21.46 15.01 -16.96
C THR A 444 -21.74 15.63 -18.33
N GLU A 445 -20.70 15.92 -19.13
CA GLU A 445 -20.86 16.48 -20.47
C GLU A 445 -21.66 15.56 -21.40
N ARG A 446 -22.63 16.16 -22.09
CA ARG A 446 -23.51 15.49 -23.04
C ARG A 446 -23.24 15.93 -24.48
N ASP A 447 -23.54 15.05 -25.42
CA ASP A 447 -23.52 15.36 -26.84
C ASP A 447 -24.63 16.38 -27.15
N PRO A 448 -24.32 17.51 -27.81
CA PRO A 448 -25.29 18.55 -28.16
C PRO A 448 -26.50 18.05 -28.99
N GLY A 449 -26.37 16.93 -29.71
CA GLY A 449 -27.42 16.44 -30.62
C GLY A 449 -28.24 15.25 -30.09
N ALA A 450 -27.68 14.43 -29.20
CA ALA A 450 -28.31 13.16 -28.78
C ALA A 450 -28.76 13.15 -27.30
N GLY A 451 -28.33 14.12 -26.50
CA GLY A 451 -28.55 14.12 -25.04
C GLY A 451 -27.83 12.98 -24.32
N GLN A 452 -27.09 12.13 -25.04
CA GLN A 452 -26.30 11.04 -24.47
C GLN A 452 -24.99 11.58 -23.87
N PRO A 453 -24.46 10.95 -22.83
CA PRO A 453 -23.16 11.34 -22.28
C PRO A 453 -22.04 11.16 -23.31
N LYS A 454 -21.14 12.14 -23.44
CA LYS A 454 -20.00 12.04 -24.37
C LYS A 454 -19.07 10.87 -24.05
N ARG A 455 -18.89 10.60 -22.76
CA ARG A 455 -18.09 9.49 -22.23
C ARG A 455 -18.80 8.92 -21.01
N SER A 456 -18.69 7.61 -20.81
CA SER A 456 -19.16 6.94 -19.58
C SER A 456 -18.10 5.95 -19.11
N ILE A 457 -18.03 5.71 -17.81
CA ILE A 457 -17.17 4.65 -17.27
C ILE A 457 -17.78 3.29 -17.64
N VAL A 458 -16.97 2.43 -18.25
CA VAL A 458 -17.35 1.07 -18.63
C VAL A 458 -16.99 0.10 -17.52
N MET A 459 -15.78 0.25 -16.96
CA MET A 459 -15.25 -0.60 -15.89
C MET A 459 -14.06 0.10 -15.24
N ALA A 460 -13.72 -0.29 -14.00
CA ALA A 460 -12.41 0.00 -13.49
C ALA A 460 -11.35 -0.92 -14.13
N VAL A 461 -10.10 -0.50 -14.03
CA VAL A 461 -8.95 -1.22 -14.54
C VAL A 461 -7.95 -1.34 -13.41
N ASP A 462 -7.46 -2.56 -13.18
CA ASP A 462 -6.34 -2.77 -12.26
C ASP A 462 -5.09 -2.06 -12.81
N PRO A 463 -4.55 -1.05 -12.11
CA PRO A 463 -3.38 -0.31 -12.56
C PRO A 463 -2.14 -1.19 -12.81
N ALA A 464 -2.01 -2.30 -12.06
CA ALA A 464 -0.90 -3.24 -12.23
C ALA A 464 -0.87 -3.88 -13.62
N THR A 465 -2.06 -4.14 -14.21
CA THR A 465 -2.18 -4.68 -15.58
C THR A 465 -1.68 -3.72 -16.67
N LYS A 466 -1.37 -2.47 -16.30
CA LYS A 466 -0.90 -1.40 -17.19
C LYS A 466 0.47 -0.85 -16.79
N ASN A 467 1.18 -1.48 -15.84
CA ASN A 467 2.40 -0.91 -15.26
C ASN A 467 2.21 0.55 -14.81
N PHE A 468 1.01 0.87 -14.30
CA PHE A 468 0.69 2.21 -13.82
C PHE A 468 0.63 2.19 -12.30
N ASP A 469 1.58 2.88 -11.66
CA ASP A 469 1.58 3.08 -10.21
C ASP A 469 0.85 4.39 -9.88
N VAL A 470 -0.35 4.25 -9.33
CA VAL A 470 -1.20 5.37 -8.92
C VAL A 470 -0.53 6.19 -7.82
N ALA A 471 0.11 5.53 -6.84
CA ALA A 471 0.74 6.20 -5.71
C ALA A 471 1.93 7.04 -6.17
N ARG A 472 2.81 6.47 -7.01
CA ARG A 472 3.93 7.20 -7.60
C ARG A 472 3.47 8.36 -8.47
N TYR A 473 2.40 8.15 -9.25
CA TYR A 473 1.82 9.22 -10.06
C TYR A 473 1.29 10.38 -9.21
N LEU A 474 0.49 10.08 -8.19
CA LEU A 474 -0.06 11.05 -7.25
C LEU A 474 1.04 11.82 -6.51
N ALA A 475 2.09 11.13 -6.04
CA ALA A 475 3.24 11.76 -5.40
C ALA A 475 4.03 12.67 -6.36
N ALA A 476 4.20 12.25 -7.62
CA ALA A 476 4.90 13.05 -8.64
C ALA A 476 4.12 14.33 -9.00
N GLN A 477 2.78 14.30 -8.99
CA GLN A 477 1.97 15.51 -9.17
C GLN A 477 2.20 16.53 -8.04
N GLY A 478 2.35 16.05 -6.80
CA GLY A 478 2.69 16.91 -5.66
C GLY A 478 4.08 17.56 -5.74
N GLN A 479 5.04 16.92 -6.42
CA GLN A 479 6.42 17.42 -6.57
C GLN A 479 6.65 18.24 -7.85
N GLY A 480 5.99 17.88 -8.96
CA GLY A 480 6.22 18.46 -10.28
C GLY A 480 5.61 19.85 -10.49
N GLU A 481 4.57 20.21 -9.74
CA GLU A 481 3.92 21.53 -9.90
C GLU A 481 4.65 22.65 -9.14
N ALA A 482 5.55 22.32 -8.20
CA ALA A 482 6.39 23.30 -7.51
C ALA A 482 7.47 23.95 -8.42
N GLY A 483 7.68 23.40 -9.62
CA GLY A 483 8.67 23.87 -10.59
C GLY A 483 8.14 24.75 -11.72
N ALA A 484 6.83 25.01 -11.79
CA ALA A 484 6.21 25.77 -12.89
C ALA A 484 5.96 27.24 -12.55
N ALA A 485 6.94 27.94 -11.98
CA ALA A 485 6.93 29.40 -11.95
C ALA A 485 7.50 29.92 -13.29
N LEU A 486 6.61 30.45 -14.13
CA LEU A 486 6.94 31.10 -15.40
C LEU A 486 8.06 32.15 -15.22
N PRO A 487 9.04 32.25 -16.14
CA PRO A 487 9.95 33.38 -16.13
C PRO A 487 9.16 34.64 -16.49
N SER A 488 9.16 35.60 -15.56
CA SER A 488 8.75 36.96 -15.87
C SER A 488 9.70 37.50 -16.95
N THR A 489 9.13 37.81 -18.11
CA THR A 489 9.84 38.50 -19.19
C THR A 489 10.02 39.95 -18.76
N GLY A 490 11.27 40.33 -18.53
CA GLY A 490 11.73 41.71 -18.46
C GLY A 490 12.11 42.24 -19.83
#